data_AF-A0A661JNQ2-F1
#
_entry.id   AF-A0A661JNQ2-F1
#
_cell.length_a   1.000
_cell.length_b   1.000
_cell.length_c   1.000
_cell.angle_alpha   90.00
_cell.angle_beta   90.00
_cell.angle_gamma   90.00
#
_symmetry.space_group_name_H-M   'P 1'
#
loop_
_entity.id
_entity.type
_entity.pdbx_description
1 polymer ?
#
loop_
_entity_poly.entity_id
_entity_poly.type
_entity_poly.pdbx_seq_one_letter_code
_entity_poly.pdbx_strand_id
1 'polypeptide(L)'
;MDTDQKIVVLGALLHDIGKFSQRAGGKKSENDFLQPTKKGNYSHYHVLYTDAFIEDPGFPLPLDLKPRGNEDIRSTLALKAADHHNPDENDLVEMCITMGDRLSSGMDRAKMNEQEEKDRNFFKRA
;
A
#
# COMPACT_ATOMS: atom_id res chain seq x y z
N MET A 1 -16.02 15.54 -1.59
CA MET A 1 -14.65 15.01 -1.53
C MET A 1 -13.97 15.34 -2.85
N ASP A 2 -12.87 16.08 -2.80
CA ASP A 2 -12.07 16.37 -3.99
C ASP A 2 -11.36 15.10 -4.52
N THR A 3 -10.73 15.19 -5.69
CA THR A 3 -10.05 14.05 -6.32
C THR A 3 -8.90 13.53 -5.45
N ASP A 4 -8.12 14.39 -4.81
CA ASP A 4 -6.94 13.97 -4.03
C ASP A 4 -7.39 13.22 -2.78
N GLN A 5 -8.42 13.71 -2.10
CA GLN A 5 -9.04 13.01 -0.98
C GLN A 5 -9.57 11.63 -1.39
N LYS A 6 -10.15 11.50 -2.59
CA LYS A 6 -10.56 10.19 -3.15
C LYS A 6 -9.38 9.28 -3.40
N ILE A 7 -8.30 9.80 -3.96
CA ILE A 7 -7.07 9.02 -4.20
C ILE A 7 -6.45 8.60 -2.88
N VAL A 8 -6.39 9.46 -1.85
CA VAL A 8 -5.89 9.08 -0.52
C VAL A 8 -6.71 7.93 0.05
N VAL A 9 -8.04 8.04 0.03
CA VAL A 9 -8.93 6.99 0.58
C VAL A 9 -8.79 5.68 -0.17
N LEU A 10 -8.85 5.71 -1.51
CA LEU A 10 -8.75 4.50 -2.33
C LEU A 10 -7.34 3.91 -2.30
N GLY A 11 -6.32 4.76 -2.40
CA GLY A 11 -4.90 4.37 -2.35
C GLY A 11 -4.56 3.74 -1.00
N ALA A 12 -5.01 4.33 0.12
CA ALA A 12 -4.84 3.74 1.44
C ALA A 12 -5.58 2.40 1.59
N LEU A 13 -6.77 2.25 1.00
CA LEU A 13 -7.49 0.98 1.00
C LEU A 13 -6.78 -0.10 0.15
N LEU A 14 -6.15 0.30 -0.96
CA LEU A 14 -5.61 -0.60 -1.97
C LEU A 14 -4.09 -0.79 -1.89
N HIS A 15 -3.36 -0.06 -1.04
CA HIS A 15 -1.88 -0.05 -1.01
C HIS A 15 -1.27 -1.46 -0.98
N ASP A 16 -1.89 -2.37 -0.22
CA ASP A 16 -1.45 -3.74 -0.01
C ASP A 16 -2.20 -4.80 -0.86
N ILE A 17 -3.07 -4.40 -1.80
CA ILE A 17 -3.86 -5.34 -2.62
C ILE A 17 -2.97 -6.30 -3.41
N GLY A 18 -1.77 -5.86 -3.79
CA GLY A 18 -0.75 -6.65 -4.44
C GLY A 18 -0.33 -7.90 -3.65
N LYS A 19 -0.50 -7.94 -2.32
CA LYS A 19 -0.25 -9.15 -1.52
C LYS A 19 -1.18 -10.30 -1.93
N PHE A 20 -2.44 -10.00 -2.28
CA PHE A 20 -3.39 -11.00 -2.77
C PHE A 20 -3.02 -11.43 -4.18
N SER A 21 -2.80 -10.48 -5.08
CA SER A 21 -2.41 -10.74 -6.47
C SER A 21 -1.14 -11.59 -6.55
N GLN A 22 -0.10 -11.23 -5.78
CA GLN A 22 1.15 -11.98 -5.68
C GLN A 22 0.93 -13.44 -5.26
N ARG A 23 0.13 -13.68 -4.22
CA ARG A 23 -0.16 -15.03 -3.72
C ARG A 23 -0.98 -15.87 -4.70
N ALA A 24 -1.78 -15.21 -5.53
CA ALA A 24 -2.54 -15.85 -6.60
C ALA A 24 -1.73 -16.10 -7.89
N GLY A 25 -0.44 -15.72 -7.92
CA GLY A 25 0.38 -15.81 -9.14
C GLY A 25 0.01 -14.79 -10.21
N GLY A 26 -0.53 -13.63 -9.78
CA GLY A 26 -0.88 -12.52 -10.66
C GLY A 26 0.31 -11.91 -11.39
N LYS A 27 0.03 -10.92 -12.24
CA LYS A 27 1.07 -10.16 -12.94
C LYS A 27 1.68 -9.13 -11.99
N LYS A 28 2.98 -8.87 -12.17
CA LYS A 28 3.69 -7.73 -11.56
C LYS A 28 4.05 -6.73 -12.63
N SER A 29 4.17 -5.46 -12.28
CA SER A 29 4.69 -4.46 -13.20
C SER A 29 6.22 -4.57 -13.34
N GLU A 30 6.76 -3.91 -14.35
CA GLU A 30 8.20 -3.78 -14.61
C GLU A 30 8.78 -2.50 -13.95
N ASN A 31 7.98 -1.78 -13.17
CA ASN A 31 8.33 -0.52 -12.54
C ASN A 31 9.16 -0.74 -11.27
N ASP A 32 10.39 -1.25 -11.41
CA ASP A 32 11.23 -1.65 -10.29
C ASP A 32 11.55 -0.50 -9.30
N PHE A 33 11.42 0.77 -9.71
CA PHE A 33 11.61 1.95 -8.86
C PHE A 33 10.62 2.05 -7.68
N LEU A 34 9.46 1.38 -7.78
CA LEU A 34 8.47 1.28 -6.72
C LEU A 34 9.00 0.50 -5.50
N GLN A 35 10.06 -0.28 -5.68
CA GLN A 35 10.61 -1.15 -4.63
C GLN A 35 11.77 -0.46 -3.92
N PRO A 36 11.74 -0.37 -2.57
CA PRO A 36 12.93 0.00 -1.84
C PRO A 36 13.97 -1.13 -1.89
N THR A 37 15.24 -0.74 -1.94
CA THR A 37 16.36 -1.68 -1.86
C THR A 37 16.84 -1.82 -0.42
N LYS A 38 17.04 -3.08 0.03
CA LYS A 38 17.62 -3.39 1.34
C LYS A 38 18.87 -4.24 1.14
N LYS A 39 20.04 -3.69 1.49
CA LYS A 39 21.35 -4.33 1.27
C LYS A 39 21.57 -4.77 -0.20
N GLY A 40 21.14 -3.94 -1.15
CA GLY A 40 21.26 -4.22 -2.59
C GLY A 40 20.24 -5.19 -3.17
N ASN A 41 19.29 -5.70 -2.38
CA ASN A 41 18.20 -6.55 -2.86
C ASN A 41 16.87 -5.80 -2.84
N TYR A 42 16.04 -5.95 -3.87
CA TYR A 42 14.67 -5.44 -3.84
C TYR A 42 13.87 -6.10 -2.72
N SER A 43 13.01 -5.29 -2.11
CA SER A 43 12.10 -5.71 -1.03
C SER A 43 10.69 -5.20 -1.32
N HIS A 44 9.70 -5.70 -0.58
CA HIS A 44 8.29 -5.27 -0.72
C HIS A 44 7.73 -5.49 -2.13
N TYR A 45 8.07 -6.60 -2.77
CA TYR A 45 7.64 -6.97 -4.13
C TYR A 45 6.13 -6.80 -4.40
N HIS A 46 5.29 -6.91 -3.37
CA HIS A 46 3.84 -6.74 -3.51
C HIS A 46 3.45 -5.39 -4.11
N VAL A 47 4.27 -4.34 -3.98
CA VAL A 47 4.01 -3.03 -4.60
C VAL A 47 3.92 -3.12 -6.13
N LEU A 48 4.76 -3.94 -6.78
CA LEU A 48 4.69 -4.17 -8.23
C LEU A 48 3.39 -4.88 -8.64
N TYR A 49 2.87 -5.72 -7.75
CA TYR A 49 1.59 -6.40 -7.96
C TYR A 49 0.41 -5.45 -7.67
N THR A 50 0.54 -4.52 -6.72
CA THR A 50 -0.46 -3.46 -6.49
C THR A 50 -0.60 -2.59 -7.73
N ASP A 51 0.53 -2.11 -8.26
CA ASP A 51 0.60 -1.30 -9.49
C ASP A 51 -0.08 -2.02 -10.67
N ALA A 52 0.38 -3.24 -11.00
CA ALA A 52 -0.19 -4.03 -12.09
C ALA A 52 -1.67 -4.41 -11.88
N PHE A 53 -2.10 -4.63 -10.64
CA PHE A 53 -3.49 -4.99 -10.34
C PHE A 53 -4.44 -3.81 -10.56
N ILE A 54 -4.03 -2.60 -10.15
CA ILE A 54 -4.85 -1.40 -10.34
C ILE A 54 -4.81 -0.94 -11.80
N GLU A 55 -3.69 -1.11 -12.50
CA GLU A 55 -3.59 -0.80 -13.93
C GLU A 55 -4.44 -1.72 -14.83
N ASP A 56 -4.83 -2.90 -14.36
CA ASP A 56 -5.69 -3.79 -15.13
C ASP A 56 -7.05 -3.13 -15.41
N PRO A 57 -7.42 -2.89 -16.69
CA PRO A 57 -8.71 -2.29 -17.04
C PRO A 57 -9.90 -3.16 -16.63
N GLY A 58 -9.69 -4.46 -16.39
CA GLY A 58 -10.68 -5.37 -15.82
C GLY A 58 -10.99 -5.11 -14.35
N PHE A 59 -10.12 -4.40 -13.62
CA PHE A 59 -10.39 -3.96 -12.26
C PHE A 59 -11.26 -2.69 -12.27
N PRO A 60 -12.51 -2.73 -11.78
CA PRO A 60 -13.40 -1.59 -11.82
C PRO A 60 -12.99 -0.51 -10.82
N LEU A 61 -12.95 0.75 -11.27
CA LEU A 61 -12.76 1.91 -10.41
C LEU A 61 -14.08 2.67 -10.23
N PRO A 62 -14.27 3.42 -9.13
CA PRO A 62 -15.45 4.24 -8.93
C PRO A 62 -15.69 5.22 -10.09
N LEU A 63 -16.93 5.27 -10.61
CA LEU A 63 -17.28 6.08 -11.78
C LEU A 63 -17.13 7.60 -11.56
N ASP A 64 -17.17 8.02 -10.30
CA ASP A 64 -17.03 9.41 -9.87
C ASP A 64 -15.58 9.78 -9.53
N LEU A 65 -14.62 8.86 -9.71
CA LEU A 65 -13.20 9.16 -9.69
C LEU A 65 -12.84 9.84 -11.02
N LYS A 66 -12.62 11.16 -10.97
CA LYS A 66 -12.37 11.98 -12.15
C LYS A 66 -10.91 12.46 -12.17
N PRO A 67 -10.27 12.45 -13.35
CA PRO A 67 -8.90 12.94 -13.49
C PRO A 67 -8.79 14.43 -13.18
N ARG A 68 -7.59 14.86 -12.77
CA ARG A 68 -7.22 16.27 -12.74
C ARG A 68 -6.60 16.63 -14.09
N GLY A 69 -7.23 17.54 -14.83
CA GLY A 69 -6.76 17.94 -16.15
C GLY A 69 -6.65 16.75 -17.11
N ASN A 70 -5.45 16.52 -17.65
CA ASN A 70 -5.16 15.46 -18.63
C ASN A 70 -4.52 14.20 -18.01
N GLU A 71 -4.50 14.09 -16.68
CA GLU A 71 -3.93 12.92 -16.00
C GLU A 71 -4.73 11.64 -16.28
N ASP A 72 -4.03 10.50 -16.38
CA ASP A 72 -4.69 9.20 -16.30
C ASP A 72 -4.95 8.87 -14.83
N ILE A 73 -6.22 8.94 -14.44
CA ILE A 73 -6.60 8.74 -13.04
C ILE A 73 -6.33 7.32 -12.52
N ARG A 74 -6.34 6.32 -13.40
CA ARG A 74 -6.03 4.93 -13.02
C ARG A 74 -4.55 4.81 -12.72
N SER A 75 -3.69 5.29 -13.61
CA SER A 75 -2.24 5.29 -13.40
C SER A 75 -1.83 6.13 -12.20
N THR A 76 -2.48 7.29 -11.99
CA THR A 76 -2.27 8.07 -10.77
C THR A 76 -2.62 7.26 -9.53
N LEU A 77 -3.80 6.61 -9.48
CA LEU A 77 -4.18 5.79 -8.32
C LEU A 77 -3.22 4.60 -8.11
N ALA A 78 -2.82 3.92 -9.19
CA ALA A 78 -1.92 2.77 -9.15
C ALA A 78 -0.57 3.15 -8.52
N LEU A 79 0.04 4.24 -9.03
CA LEU A 79 1.28 4.79 -8.52
C LEU A 79 1.19 5.16 -7.03
N LYS A 80 0.19 5.99 -6.66
CA LYS A 80 0.03 6.46 -5.28
C LYS A 80 -0.22 5.31 -4.28
N ALA A 81 -0.91 4.26 -4.71
CA ALA A 81 -1.11 3.07 -3.88
C ALA A 81 0.19 2.23 -3.76
N ALA A 82 0.96 2.10 -4.83
CA ALA A 82 2.17 1.28 -4.87
C ALA A 82 3.36 1.92 -4.13
N ASP A 83 3.50 3.25 -4.14
CA ASP A 83 4.65 3.96 -3.57
C ASP A 83 4.68 4.06 -2.03
N HIS A 84 3.77 3.40 -1.32
CA HIS A 84 3.69 3.47 0.15
C HIS A 84 4.93 2.95 0.91
N HIS A 85 5.87 2.27 0.22
CA HIS A 85 7.18 1.89 0.77
C HIS A 85 8.34 2.80 0.33
N ASN A 86 8.14 3.65 -0.67
CA ASN A 86 9.14 4.56 -1.24
C ASN A 86 8.51 5.88 -1.73
N PRO A 87 7.81 6.64 -0.85
CA PRO A 87 7.05 7.83 -1.29
C PRO A 87 7.96 8.99 -1.67
N ASP A 88 7.53 9.83 -2.60
CA ASP A 88 8.06 11.18 -2.78
C ASP A 88 7.65 12.05 -1.58
N GLU A 89 8.65 12.55 -0.86
CA GLU A 89 8.44 13.39 0.33
C GLU A 89 7.73 14.72 0.01
N ASN A 90 7.71 15.15 -1.25
CA ASN A 90 7.00 16.34 -1.71
C ASN A 90 5.55 16.05 -2.13
N ASP A 91 5.15 14.78 -2.22
CA ASP A 91 3.79 14.38 -2.56
C ASP A 91 2.97 14.07 -1.30
N LEU A 92 2.03 14.96 -0.97
CA LEU A 92 1.20 14.82 0.22
C LEU A 92 0.29 13.59 0.18
N VAL A 93 -0.14 13.12 -0.99
CA VAL A 93 -1.02 11.94 -1.12
C VAL A 93 -0.24 10.68 -0.76
N GLU A 94 0.95 10.50 -1.32
CA GLU A 94 1.83 9.37 -1.02
C GLU A 94 2.26 9.36 0.44
N MET A 95 2.59 10.54 0.97
CA MET A 95 2.95 10.70 2.38
C MET A 95 1.79 10.38 3.31
N CYS A 96 0.56 10.80 2.98
CA CYS A 96 -0.63 10.43 3.77
C CYS A 96 -0.86 8.92 3.82
N ILE A 97 -0.78 8.25 2.67
CA ILE A 97 -0.95 6.79 2.57
C ILE A 97 0.13 6.07 3.40
N THR A 98 1.39 6.46 3.19
CA THR A 98 2.55 5.87 3.88
C THR A 98 2.47 6.04 5.40
N MET A 99 2.13 7.24 5.86
CA MET A 99 2.01 7.51 7.30
C MET A 99 0.83 6.73 7.90
N GLY A 100 -0.28 6.60 7.17
CA GLY A 100 -1.41 5.76 7.57
C GLY A 100 -1.01 4.30 7.78
N ASP A 101 -0.32 3.69 6.82
CA ASP A 101 0.18 2.31 6.93
C ASP A 101 1.13 2.13 8.14
N ARG A 102 2.10 3.04 8.29
CA ARG A 102 3.06 2.99 9.42
C ARG A 102 2.38 3.08 10.78
N LEU A 103 1.40 3.98 10.93
CA LEU A 103 0.65 4.15 12.17
C LEU A 103 -0.23 2.93 12.47
N SER A 104 -0.96 2.42 11.47
CA SER A 104 -1.81 1.24 11.62
C SER A 104 -0.98 0.02 12.03
N SER A 105 0.12 -0.23 11.31
CA SER A 105 0.98 -1.39 11.61
C SER A 105 1.70 -1.27 12.96
N GLY A 106 2.03 -0.05 13.38
CA GLY A 106 2.62 0.21 14.70
C GLY A 106 1.66 -0.11 15.85
N MET A 107 0.40 0.31 15.72
CA MET A 107 -0.64 0.03 16.71
C MET A 107 -0.94 -1.47 16.83
N ASP A 108 -0.96 -2.19 15.70
CA ASP A 108 -1.20 -3.63 15.70
C ASP A 108 -0.04 -4.41 16.34
N ARG A 109 1.21 -4.04 16.04
CA ARG A 109 2.40 -4.66 16.67
C ARG A 109 2.44 -4.45 18.18
N ALA A 110 2.06 -3.26 18.67
CA ALA A 110 2.02 -2.98 20.10
C ALA A 110 1.05 -3.94 20.83
N LYS A 111 -0.16 -4.15 20.28
CA LYS A 111 -1.15 -5.07 20.84
C LYS A 111 -0.66 -6.53 20.83
N MET A 112 -0.01 -6.96 19.74
CA MET A 112 0.55 -8.31 19.64
C MET A 112 1.62 -8.55 20.71
N ASN A 113 2.54 -7.60 20.90
CA ASN A 113 3.59 -7.70 21.91
C ASN A 113 3.02 -7.78 23.33
N GLU A 114 2.00 -6.97 23.66
CA GLU A 114 1.32 -7.02 24.95
C GLU A 114 0.64 -8.38 25.20
N GLN A 115 0.03 -8.97 24.17
CA GLN A 115 -0.61 -10.28 24.27
C GLN A 115 0.44 -11.39 24.46
N GLU A 116 1.52 -11.38 23.68
CA GLU A 116 2.63 -12.33 23.82
C GLU A 116 3.27 -12.26 25.23
N GLU A 117 3.40 -11.06 25.80
CA GLU A 117 3.92 -10.88 27.16
C GLU A 117 2.98 -11.45 28.23
N LYS A 118 1.66 -11.24 28.07
CA LYS A 118 0.65 -11.83 28.96
C LYS A 118 0.67 -13.35 28.91
N ASP A 119 0.73 -13.92 27.71
CA ASP A 119 0.77 -15.38 27.51
C ASP A 119 2.03 -15.97 28.15
N ARG A 120 3.21 -15.36 27.91
CA ARG A 120 4.47 -15.78 28.57
C ARG A 120 4.38 -15.74 30.09
N ASN A 121 3.74 -14.72 30.66
CA ASN A 121 3.59 -14.59 32.11
C ASN A 121 2.57 -15.57 32.70
N PHE A 122 1.55 -15.97 31.94
CA PHE A 122 0.62 -17.02 32.33
C PHE A 122 1.33 -18.38 32.44
N PHE A 123 2.12 -18.76 31.43
CA PHE A 123 2.87 -20.03 31.45
C PHE A 123 3.98 -20.09 32.51
N LYS A 124 4.49 -18.96 33.01
CA LYS A 124 5.46 -18.92 34.11
C LYS A 124 4.84 -19.10 35.51
N ARG A 125 3.51 -19.00 35.63
CA ARG A 125 2.78 -19.06 36.90
C ARG A 125 2.04 -20.39 37.12
N ALA A 126 2.05 -21.29 36.13
CA ALA A 126 1.53 -22.66 36.21
C ALA A 126 2.67 -23.64 36.48
#